data_AF-A0A7X1KP69-F1
#
_entry.id   AF-A0A7X1KP69-F1
#
_cell.length_a   1.000
_cell.length_b   1.000
_cell.length_c   1.000
_cell.angle_alpha   90.00
_cell.angle_beta   90.00
_cell.angle_gamma   90.00
#
_symmetry.space_group_name_H-M   'P 1'
#
loop_
_entity.id
_entity.type
_entity.pdbx_description
1 polymer ?
#
loop_
_entity_poly.entity_id
_entity_poly.type
_entity_poly.pdbx_seq_one_letter_code
_entity_poly.pdbx_strand_id
1 'polypeptide(L)'
;MLFAVGPLPDEPLLAASQFHVEVLPRVLAQLAGGVDHLTLVFAPADHAHEDWRRAAVATLAREQAPVRVNALSGDSAQGIAAAEAYVVTAPGLTGHYLALDPNGAG
;
A
#
# COMPACT_ATOMS: atom_id res chain seq x y z
N MET A 1 8.23 -3.01 6.09
CA MET A 1 8.81 -3.80 4.98
C MET A 1 8.08 -3.35 3.74
N LEU A 2 8.80 -2.96 2.69
CA LEU A 2 8.18 -2.49 1.46
C LEU A 2 7.82 -3.64 0.52
N PHE A 3 6.64 -3.55 -0.10
CA PHE A 3 6.21 -4.41 -1.19
C PHE A 3 5.73 -3.55 -2.36
N ALA A 4 6.45 -3.60 -3.48
CA ALA A 4 6.03 -2.90 -4.69
C ALA A 4 4.87 -3.66 -5.35
N VAL A 5 3.74 -2.97 -5.59
CA VAL A 5 2.54 -3.56 -6.21
C VAL A 5 2.78 -3.92 -7.68
N GLY A 6 3.73 -3.24 -8.33
CA GLY A 6 3.98 -3.35 -9.77
C GLY A 6 3.01 -2.51 -10.61
N PRO A 7 3.16 -2.52 -11.93
CA PRO A 7 2.25 -1.82 -12.82
C PRO A 7 0.85 -2.45 -12.75
N LEU A 8 -0.17 -1.61 -12.78
CA LEU A 8 -1.57 -2.00 -12.91
C LEU A 8 -2.17 -1.22 -14.10
N PRO A 9 -3.28 -1.68 -14.68
CA PRO A 9 -4.04 -0.96 -15.68
C PRO A 9 -4.41 0.46 -15.24
N ASP A 10 -4.59 1.36 -16.20
CA ASP A 10 -5.02 2.73 -15.90
C ASP A 10 -6.51 2.76 -15.51
N GLU A 11 -7.33 1.83 -16.01
CA GLU A 11 -8.74 1.73 -15.66
C GLU A 11 -8.93 1.20 -14.22
N PRO A 12 -9.53 1.97 -13.28
CA PRO A 12 -9.56 1.61 -11.86
C PRO A 12 -10.20 0.24 -11.56
N LEU A 13 -11.25 -0.13 -12.28
CA LEU A 13 -11.90 -1.43 -12.10
C LEU A 13 -11.03 -2.59 -12.57
N LEU A 14 -10.30 -2.43 -13.68
CA LEU A 14 -9.37 -3.45 -14.17
C LEU A 14 -8.16 -3.55 -13.24
N ALA A 15 -7.64 -2.41 -12.78
CA ALA A 15 -6.57 -2.35 -11.80
C ALA A 15 -6.93 -3.04 -10.48
N ALA A 16 -8.12 -2.77 -9.94
CA ALA A 16 -8.62 -3.43 -8.75
C ALA A 16 -8.76 -4.94 -8.97
N SER A 17 -9.33 -5.37 -10.10
CA SER A 17 -9.46 -6.79 -10.43
C SER A 17 -8.09 -7.47 -10.49
N GLN A 18 -7.13 -6.89 -11.21
CA GLN A 18 -5.79 -7.44 -11.32
C GLN A 18 -5.03 -7.43 -9.99
N PHE A 19 -5.20 -6.39 -9.17
CA PHE A 19 -4.64 -6.36 -7.82
C PHE A 19 -5.12 -7.56 -6.99
N HIS A 20 -6.41 -7.86 -6.98
CA HIS A 20 -6.94 -8.98 -6.20
C HIS A 20 -6.54 -10.35 -6.78
N VAL A 21 -6.46 -10.49 -8.10
CA VAL A 21 -6.11 -11.76 -8.76
C VAL A 21 -4.61 -12.06 -8.65
N GLU A 22 -3.77 -11.05 -8.85
CA GLU A 22 -2.34 -11.26 -9.04
C GLU A 22 -1.49 -10.76 -7.88
N VAL A 23 -1.81 -9.61 -7.29
CA VAL A 23 -0.96 -8.95 -6.28
C VAL A 23 -1.28 -9.45 -4.87
N LEU A 24 -2.56 -9.47 -4.51
CA LEU A 24 -3.03 -9.84 -3.18
C LEU A 24 -2.52 -11.22 -2.73
N PRO A 25 -2.51 -12.29 -3.55
CA PRO A 25 -1.97 -13.58 -3.13
C PRO A 25 -0.48 -13.52 -2.74
N ARG A 26 0.32 -12.71 -3.45
CA ARG A 26 1.75 -12.52 -3.14
C ARG A 26 1.94 -11.73 -1.85
N VAL A 27 1.11 -10.72 -1.62
CA VAL A 27 1.08 -9.95 -0.37
C VAL A 27 0.74 -10.86 0.82
N LEU A 28 -0.28 -11.71 0.69
CA LEU A 28 -0.68 -12.67 1.72
C LEU A 28 0.43 -13.69 2.00
N ALA A 29 1.11 -14.19 0.97
CA ALA A 29 2.26 -15.07 1.15
C ALA A 29 3.41 -14.40 1.93
N GLN A 30 3.65 -13.10 1.68
CA GLN A 30 4.65 -12.32 2.43
C GLN A 30 4.26 -12.16 3.90
N LEU A 31 2.98 -11.88 4.18
CA LEU A 31 2.46 -11.72 5.53
C LEU A 31 2.53 -13.02 6.34
N ALA A 32 2.24 -14.17 5.69
CA ALA A 32 2.39 -15.49 6.29
C ALA A 32 3.84 -15.82 6.70
N GLY A 33 4.83 -15.09 6.15
CA GLY A 33 6.24 -15.18 6.54
C GLY A 33 6.58 -14.60 7.92
N GLY A 34 5.61 -14.04 8.65
CA GLY A 34 5.79 -13.59 10.04
C GLY A 34 6.39 -12.19 10.18
N VAL A 35 6.01 -11.26 9.30
CA VAL A 35 6.43 -9.85 9.40
C VAL A 35 5.55 -9.07 10.38
N ASP A 36 6.13 -8.12 11.12
CA ASP A 36 5.36 -7.27 12.05
C ASP A 36 4.58 -6.15 11.34
N HIS A 37 5.05 -5.74 10.16
CA HIS A 37 4.40 -4.72 9.34
C HIS A 37 4.77 -4.86 7.86
N LEU A 38 3.85 -4.45 6.99
CA LEU A 38 4.02 -4.40 5.55
C LEU A 38 3.47 -3.08 5.00
N THR A 39 4.21 -2.45 4.10
CA THR A 39 3.79 -1.24 3.40
C THR A 39 3.77 -1.52 1.91
N LEU A 40 2.58 -1.45 1.31
CA LEU A 40 2.40 -1.58 -0.14
C LEU A 40 2.77 -0.26 -0.82
N VAL A 41 3.49 -0.32 -1.93
CA VAL A 41 3.86 0.87 -2.71
C VAL A 41 3.20 0.77 -4.07
N PHE A 42 2.22 1.64 -4.29
CA PHE A 42 1.54 1.83 -5.56
C PHE A 42 2.27 2.90 -6.39
N ALA A 43 2.26 2.73 -7.70
CA ALA A 43 2.62 3.81 -8.62
C ALA A 43 1.58 4.95 -8.51
N PRO A 44 1.98 6.21 -8.75
CA PRO A 44 1.05 7.32 -8.89
C PRO A 44 -0.03 6.99 -9.92
N ALA A 45 -1.27 7.31 -9.60
CA ALA A 45 -2.41 7.22 -10.51
C ALA A 45 -3.37 8.37 -10.23
N ASP A 46 -4.38 8.53 -11.07
CA ASP A 46 -5.42 9.52 -10.82
C ASP A 46 -6.25 9.21 -9.56
N HIS A 47 -7.07 10.17 -9.16
CA HIS A 47 -7.90 10.08 -7.96
C HIS A 47 -8.95 8.96 -8.03
N ALA A 48 -9.30 8.46 -9.21
CA ALA A 48 -10.29 7.39 -9.36
C ALA A 48 -9.77 6.04 -8.84
N HIS A 49 -8.46 5.92 -8.58
CA HIS A 49 -7.87 4.75 -7.94
C HIS A 49 -7.93 4.77 -6.41
N GLU A 50 -8.23 5.90 -5.77
CA GLU A 50 -8.06 6.04 -4.33
C GLU A 50 -9.01 5.17 -3.51
N ASP A 51 -10.29 5.13 -3.89
CA ASP A 51 -11.32 4.47 -3.09
C ASP A 51 -11.06 2.96 -2.97
N TRP A 52 -10.77 2.30 -4.09
CA TRP A 52 -10.54 0.85 -4.08
C TRP A 52 -9.21 0.51 -3.39
N ARG A 53 -8.15 1.31 -3.57
CA ARG A 53 -6.86 1.10 -2.89
C ARG A 53 -7.02 1.25 -1.39
N ARG A 54 -7.71 2.31 -0.95
CA ARG A 54 -7.98 2.57 0.47
C ARG A 54 -8.81 1.45 1.08
N ALA A 55 -9.88 1.01 0.40
CA ALA A 55 -10.71 -0.09 0.87
C ALA A 55 -9.91 -1.40 0.97
N ALA A 56 -9.13 -1.75 -0.06
CA ALA A 56 -8.32 -2.98 -0.07
C ALA A 56 -7.29 -2.99 1.06
N VAL A 57 -6.56 -1.89 1.26
CA VAL A 57 -5.54 -1.76 2.32
C VAL A 57 -6.17 -1.81 3.71
N ALA A 58 -7.27 -1.09 3.90
CA ALA A 58 -7.96 -1.05 5.19
C ALA A 58 -8.61 -2.40 5.55
N THR A 59 -9.11 -3.15 4.58
CA THR A 59 -9.62 -4.52 4.78
C THR A 59 -8.48 -5.48 5.08
N LEU A 60 -7.41 -5.44 4.29
CA LEU A 60 -6.23 -6.29 4.49
C LEU A 60 -5.61 -6.10 5.88
N ALA A 61 -5.48 -4.86 6.35
CA ALA A 61 -4.98 -4.57 7.69
C ALA A 61 -5.86 -5.15 8.81
N ARG A 62 -7.18 -5.19 8.63
CA ARG A 62 -8.11 -5.78 9.59
C ARG A 62 -8.03 -7.30 9.60
N GLU A 63 -7.97 -7.92 8.43
CA GLU A 63 -7.91 -9.38 8.29
C GLU A 63 -6.58 -9.97 8.74
N GLN A 64 -5.50 -9.19 8.66
CA GLN A 64 -4.14 -9.64 8.95
C GLN A 64 -3.64 -9.16 10.32
N ALA A 65 -4.52 -8.62 11.15
CA ALA A 65 -4.18 -8.26 12.53
C ALA A 65 -3.59 -9.48 13.27
N PRO A 66 -2.51 -9.31 14.07
CA PRO A 66 -1.94 -8.04 14.53
C PRO A 66 -0.93 -7.37 13.58
N VAL A 67 -0.66 -7.93 12.39
CA VAL A 67 0.29 -7.34 11.43
C VAL A 67 -0.24 -6.00 10.92
N ARG A 68 0.60 -4.96 10.97
CA ARG A 68 0.23 -3.63 10.47
C ARG A 68 0.41 -3.57 8.97
N VAL A 69 -0.65 -3.26 8.23
CA VAL A 69 -0.58 -3.10 6.77
C VAL A 69 -0.97 -1.68 6.40
N ASN A 70 -0.08 -0.97 5.70
CA ASN A 70 -0.34 0.36 5.17
C ASN A 70 0.02 0.39 3.67
N ALA A 71 -0.27 1.51 3.02
CA ALA A 71 0.10 1.74 1.65
C ALA A 71 0.52 3.18 1.39
N LEU A 72 1.43 3.32 0.43
CA LEU A 72 1.91 4.57 -0.12
C LEU A 72 1.59 4.61 -1.61
N SER A 73 1.36 5.79 -2.16
CA SER A 73 1.34 6.03 -3.60
C SER A 73 2.32 7.13 -3.95
N GLY A 74 3.30 6.84 -4.80
CA GLY A 74 4.37 7.78 -5.16
C GLY A 74 5.42 7.13 -6.04
N ASP A 75 6.25 7.94 -6.68
CA ASP A 75 7.34 7.52 -7.58
C ASP A 75 8.73 7.95 -7.07
N SER A 76 8.80 8.96 -6.21
CA SER A 76 10.05 9.39 -5.58
C SER A 76 10.56 8.36 -4.57
N ALA A 77 11.71 7.74 -4.87
CA ALA A 77 12.38 6.82 -3.96
C ALA A 77 12.69 7.49 -2.60
N GLN A 78 13.05 8.77 -2.61
CA GLN A 78 13.30 9.53 -1.38
C GLN A 78 12.01 9.76 -0.57
N GLY A 79 10.92 10.12 -1.25
CA GLY A 79 9.61 10.30 -0.61
C GLY A 79 9.08 9.01 0.01
N ILE A 80 9.17 7.90 -0.74
CA ILE A 80 8.78 6.57 -0.27
C ILE A 80 9.61 6.16 0.95
N ALA A 81 10.92 6.37 0.93
CA ALA A 81 11.80 6.04 2.06
C ALA A 81 11.48 6.87 3.31
N ALA A 82 11.21 8.18 3.14
CA ALA A 82 10.83 9.06 4.24
C ALA A 82 9.47 8.67 4.85
N ALA A 83 8.49 8.37 4.00
CA ALA A 83 7.17 7.94 4.44
C ALA A 83 7.20 6.57 5.13
N GLU A 84 7.98 5.60 4.61
CA GLU A 84 8.17 4.31 5.29
C GLU A 84 8.84 4.48 6.65
N ALA A 85 9.86 5.33 6.76
CA ALA A 85 10.49 5.64 8.05
C ALA A 85 9.45 6.17 9.07
N TYR A 86 8.54 7.05 8.63
CA TYR A 86 7.44 7.52 9.46
C TYR A 86 6.49 6.37 9.85
N VAL A 87 6.00 5.58 8.89
CA VAL A 87 5.07 4.46 9.12
C VAL A 87 5.63 3.44 10.12
N VAL A 88 6.91 3.09 9.98
CA VAL A 88 7.59 2.14 10.88
C VAL A 88 7.58 2.64 12.33
N THR A 89 7.87 3.93 12.53
CA THR A 89 7.95 4.55 13.86
C THR A 89 6.59 4.88 14.51
N ALA A 90 5.49 4.78 13.75
CA ALA A 90 4.15 5.07 14.23
C ALA A 90 3.36 3.79 14.58
N PRO A 91 3.49 3.21 15.81
CA PRO A 91 2.87 1.92 16.17
C PRO A 91 1.35 1.86 15.97
N GLY A 92 0.64 2.98 16.11
CA GLY A 92 -0.81 3.05 15.91
C GLY A 92 -1.27 3.15 14.45
N LEU A 93 -0.35 3.29 13.49
CA LEU A 93 -0.69 3.46 12.09
C LEU A 93 -0.88 2.09 11.40
N THR A 94 -2.12 1.76 11.04
CA THR A 94 -2.47 0.57 10.26
C THR A 94 -3.73 0.81 9.43
N GLY A 95 -3.81 0.22 8.25
CA GLY A 95 -4.94 0.37 7.32
C GLY A 95 -4.97 1.70 6.56
N HIS A 96 -3.88 2.47 6.56
CA HIS A 96 -3.83 3.76 5.89
C HIS A 96 -3.29 3.66 4.45
N TYR A 97 -3.86 4.45 3.55
CA TYR A 97 -3.34 4.73 2.22
C TYR A 97 -2.91 6.19 2.18
N LEU A 98 -1.63 6.45 1.92
CA LEU A 98 -1.03 7.78 1.90
C LEU A 98 -0.53 8.12 0.48
N ALA A 99 -1.16 9.08 -0.17
CA ALA A 99 -0.63 9.64 -1.41
C ALA A 99 0.52 10.59 -1.08
N LEU A 100 1.69 10.37 -1.68
CA LEU A 100 2.86 11.21 -1.52
C LEU A 100 2.84 12.29 -2.58
N ASP A 101 2.84 13.56 -2.16
CA ASP A 101 3.07 14.67 -3.07
C ASP A 101 4.53 14.61 -3.58
N PRO A 102 4.79 14.76 -4.89
CA PRO A 102 6.15 14.91 -5.41
C PRO A 102 6.97 16.03 -4.74
N ASN A 103 6.32 17.00 -4.08
CA ASN A 103 6.94 18.10 -3.35
C ASN A 103 7.05 17.89 -1.82
N GLY A 104 6.62 16.74 -1.29
CA GLY A 104 6.90 16.35 0.10
C GLY A 104 6.03 17.01 1.19
N ALA A 105 4.86 17.55 0.85
CA ALA A 105 3.84 17.91 1.83
C ALA A 105 2.64 16.98 1.67
N GLY A 106 2.45 16.09 2.63
CA GLY A 106 1.24 15.27 2.76
C GLY A 106 0.05 16.05 3.31
#